data_AF-A0A9D5X8U8-F1
#
_entry.id   AF-A0A9D5X8U8-F1
#
_cell.length_a   1.000
_cell.length_b   1.000
_cell.length_c   1.000
_cell.angle_alpha   90.00
_cell.angle_beta   90.00
_cell.angle_gamma   90.00
#
_symmetry.space_group_name_H-M   'P 1'
#
loop_
_entity.id
_entity.type
_entity.pdbx_description
1 polymer ?
#
loop_
_entity_poly.entity_id
_entity_poly.type
_entity_poly.pdbx_seq_one_letter_code
_entity_poly.pdbx_strand_id
1 'polypeptide(L)'
;MRYLTCLIVLLLWAPVQEVQAQNISEQDLLEHIEILASDNFGGRKPGTHGENKTVSYIATQWKNAGLRPATGSSSWYAPVALMDRTPLKQSFTFVMMDEGREKTIRIDDDQIILRGSQPLTTLSSAPVIFAGYGNQSAEE
;
A
#
# COMPACT_ATOMS: atom_id res chain seq x y z
N MET A 1 16.43 -32.09 50.79
CA MET A 1 15.15 -31.44 50.45
C MET A 1 15.00 -30.00 50.98
N ARG A 2 15.79 -29.52 51.96
CA ARG A 2 15.70 -28.12 52.48
C ARG A 2 16.36 -27.05 51.59
N TYR A 3 17.26 -27.44 50.68
CA TYR A 3 17.94 -26.51 49.76
C TYR A 3 17.18 -26.30 48.44
N LEU A 4 16.26 -27.21 48.09
CA LEU A 4 15.49 -27.14 46.86
C LEU A 4 14.37 -26.08 46.94
N THR A 5 13.83 -25.86 48.15
CA THR A 5 12.84 -24.82 48.41
C THR A 5 13.43 -23.42 48.40
N CYS A 6 14.69 -23.21 48.80
CA CYS A 6 15.35 -21.90 48.68
C CYS A 6 15.60 -21.48 47.23
N LEU A 7 15.85 -22.44 46.32
CA LEU A 7 16.18 -22.14 44.92
C LEU A 7 14.95 -21.69 44.10
N ILE A 8 13.76 -22.18 44.45
CA ILE A 8 12.48 -21.79 43.83
C ILE A 8 12.03 -20.41 44.32
N VAL A 9 12.27 -20.09 45.59
CA VAL A 9 11.96 -18.74 46.15
C VAL A 9 12.88 -17.67 45.57
N LEU A 10 14.13 -18.02 45.21
CA LEU A 10 15.07 -17.07 44.59
C LEU A 10 14.71 -16.70 43.14
N LEU A 11 14.08 -17.62 42.40
CA LEU A 11 13.60 -17.39 41.02
C LEU A 11 12.32 -16.54 40.97
N LEU A 12 11.53 -16.51 42.06
CA LEU A 12 10.31 -15.71 42.16
C LEU A 12 10.55 -14.22 42.48
N TRP A 13 11.79 -13.82 42.79
CA TRP A 13 12.18 -12.43 43.06
C TRP A 13 13.07 -11.84 41.96
N ALA A 14 13.15 -12.45 40.79
CA ALA A 14 13.77 -11.78 39.66
C ALA A 14 12.91 -10.55 39.30
N PRO A 15 13.43 -9.32 39.40
CA PRO A 15 12.70 -8.16 38.93
C PRO A 15 12.42 -8.35 37.44
N VAL A 16 11.16 -8.19 37.04
CA VAL A 16 10.83 -8.04 35.62
C VAL A 16 11.59 -6.81 35.15
N GLN A 17 12.62 -7.01 34.34
CA GLN A 17 13.30 -5.91 33.68
C GLN A 17 12.31 -5.29 32.69
N GLU A 18 11.81 -4.11 33.02
CA GLU A 18 11.13 -3.26 32.05
C GLU A 18 12.11 -2.99 30.91
N VAL A 19 11.75 -3.42 29.71
CA VAL A 19 12.45 -3.03 28.49
C VAL A 19 12.17 -1.55 28.29
N GLN A 20 13.08 -0.71 28.79
CA GLN A 20 13.07 0.73 28.53
C GLN A 20 13.36 0.94 27.04
N ALA A 21 12.50 1.71 26.36
CA ALA A 21 12.74 2.08 24.98
C ALA A 21 14.07 2.82 24.88
N GLN A 22 14.92 2.43 23.94
CA GLN A 22 16.15 3.18 23.66
C GLN A 22 15.77 4.57 23.15
N ASN A 23 16.49 5.60 23.61
CA ASN A 23 16.35 6.94 23.05
C ASN A 23 16.76 6.90 21.57
N ILE A 24 15.87 7.35 20.70
CA ILE A 24 16.11 7.47 19.26
C ILE A 24 16.69 8.85 19.00
N SER A 25 17.84 8.89 18.32
CA SER A 25 18.48 10.12 17.86
C SER A 25 18.16 10.40 16.39
N GLU A 26 18.42 11.63 15.96
CA GLU A 26 18.34 12.00 14.54
C GLU A 26 19.30 11.17 13.67
N GLN A 27 20.49 10.90 14.19
CA GLN A 27 21.51 10.10 13.51
C GLN A 27 21.01 8.67 13.23
N ASP A 28 20.33 8.03 14.19
CA ASP A 28 19.78 6.69 14.02
C ASP A 28 18.78 6.62 12.85
N LEU A 29 17.96 7.67 12.70
CA LEU A 29 17.00 7.77 11.60
C LEU A 29 17.70 8.05 10.26
N LEU A 30 18.70 8.94 10.26
CA LEU A 30 19.45 9.30 9.05
C LEU A 30 20.15 8.09 8.43
N GLU A 31 20.77 7.22 9.24
CA GLU A 31 21.42 6.01 8.73
C GLU A 31 20.46 5.10 7.96
N HIS A 32 19.26 4.89 8.49
CA HIS A 32 18.23 4.12 7.82
C HIS A 32 17.72 4.79 6.55
N ILE A 33 17.53 6.12 6.57
CA ILE A 33 17.07 6.90 5.43
C ILE A 33 18.09 6.85 4.29
N GLU A 34 19.37 7.06 4.57
CA GLU A 34 20.44 7.02 3.58
C GLU A 34 20.49 5.68 2.86
N ILE A 35 20.38 4.58 3.61
CA ILE A 35 20.37 3.24 3.02
C ILE A 35 19.13 3.04 2.13
N LEU A 36 17.94 3.33 2.66
CA LEU A 36 16.67 3.10 1.96
C LEU A 36 16.46 4.03 0.75
N ALA A 37 17.10 5.20 0.76
CA ALA A 37 17.06 6.18 -0.32
C ALA A 37 18.25 6.08 -1.30
N SER A 38 19.21 5.19 -1.03
CA SER A 38 20.39 5.03 -1.88
C SER A 38 20.06 4.52 -3.28
N ASP A 39 20.91 4.86 -4.25
CA ASP A 39 20.81 4.37 -5.63
C ASP A 39 20.82 2.84 -5.72
N ASN A 40 21.52 2.17 -4.79
CA ASN A 40 21.55 0.71 -4.73
C ASN A 40 20.16 0.12 -4.44
N PHE A 41 19.30 0.82 -3.69
CA PHE A 41 17.93 0.37 -3.46
C PHE A 41 17.04 0.63 -4.67
N GLY A 42 17.38 1.58 -5.55
CA GLY A 42 16.74 1.73 -6.86
C GLY A 42 15.24 2.09 -6.81
N GLY A 43 14.77 2.60 -5.67
CA GLY A 43 13.38 2.96 -5.43
C GLY A 43 12.56 1.88 -4.68
N ARG A 44 11.29 2.19 -4.41
CA ARG A 44 10.40 1.39 -3.54
C ARG A 44 9.03 1.12 -4.16
N LYS A 45 8.95 1.13 -5.49
CA LYS A 45 7.71 0.83 -6.20
C LYS A 45 7.31 -0.63 -5.94
N PRO A 46 6.04 -0.94 -5.62
CA PRO A 46 5.60 -2.32 -5.46
C PRO A 46 5.86 -3.18 -6.70
N GLY A 47 6.20 -4.45 -6.50
CA GLY A 47 6.54 -5.41 -7.55
C GLY A 47 7.92 -5.22 -8.18
N THR A 48 8.80 -4.40 -7.60
CA THR A 48 10.14 -4.14 -8.15
C THR A 48 11.26 -4.77 -7.33
N HIS A 49 12.45 -4.86 -7.90
CA HIS A 49 13.63 -5.34 -7.18
C HIS A 49 13.98 -4.45 -5.97
N GLY A 50 13.73 -3.14 -6.06
CA GLY A 50 13.96 -2.20 -4.97
C GLY A 50 13.02 -2.40 -3.77
N GLU A 51 11.76 -2.80 -4.03
CA GLU A 51 10.86 -3.27 -2.96
C GLU A 51 11.45 -4.49 -2.24
N ASN A 52 11.90 -5.50 -2.98
CA ASN A 52 12.48 -6.72 -2.37
C ASN A 52 13.67 -6.40 -1.44
N LYS A 53 14.56 -5.48 -1.87
CA LYS A 53 15.66 -4.99 -1.02
C LYS A 53 15.12 -4.28 0.23
N THR A 54 14.14 -3.41 0.06
CA THR A 54 13.54 -2.61 1.14
C THR A 54 12.88 -3.48 2.20
N VAL A 55 12.00 -4.41 1.81
CA VAL A 55 11.30 -5.27 2.77
C VAL A 55 12.27 -6.21 3.50
N SER A 56 13.31 -6.69 2.81
CA SER A 56 14.36 -7.52 3.41
C SER A 56 15.20 -6.75 4.42
N TYR A 57 15.52 -5.48 4.12
CA TYR A 57 16.23 -4.60 5.03
C TYR A 57 15.41 -4.37 6.31
N ILE A 58 14.14 -3.99 6.20
CA ILE A 58 13.25 -3.74 7.34
C ILE A 58 13.12 -5.00 8.22
N ALA A 59 12.87 -6.17 7.60
CA ALA A 59 12.79 -7.43 8.33
C ALA A 59 14.10 -7.75 9.08
N THR A 60 15.25 -7.45 8.47
CA THR A 60 16.57 -7.61 9.10
C THR A 60 16.76 -6.68 10.28
N GLN A 61 16.42 -5.38 10.14
CA GLN A 61 16.52 -4.42 11.25
C GLN A 61 15.60 -4.80 12.42
N TRP A 62 14.37 -5.22 12.13
CA TRP A 62 13.45 -5.70 13.18
C TRP A 62 13.96 -6.94 13.90
N LYS A 63 14.52 -7.90 13.15
CA LYS A 63 15.15 -9.08 13.75
C LYS A 63 16.33 -8.69 14.63
N ASN A 64 17.18 -7.77 14.18
CA ASN A 64 18.34 -7.28 14.94
C ASN A 64 17.91 -6.51 16.20
N ALA A 65 16.78 -5.81 16.15
CA ALA A 65 16.16 -5.16 17.30
C ALA A 65 15.47 -6.14 18.27
N GLY A 66 15.52 -7.45 18.01
CA GLY A 66 14.95 -8.48 18.88
C GLY A 66 13.43 -8.64 18.76
N LEU A 67 12.81 -8.04 17.74
CA LEU A 67 11.37 -8.22 17.48
C LEU A 67 11.08 -9.64 17.00
N ARG A 68 9.79 -9.99 17.02
CA ARG A 68 9.27 -11.24 16.44
C ARG A 68 8.34 -10.91 15.28
N PRO A 69 8.21 -11.80 14.28
CA PRO A 69 7.29 -11.58 13.18
C PRO A 69 5.85 -11.48 13.69
N ALA A 70 5.11 -10.49 13.18
CA ALA A 70 3.73 -10.22 13.61
C ALA A 70 2.68 -11.14 12.94
N THR A 71 3.07 -11.94 11.95
CA THR A 71 2.14 -12.74 11.12
C THR A 71 1.60 -13.99 11.82
N GLY A 72 1.96 -14.22 13.09
CA GLY A 72 1.68 -15.48 13.80
C GLY A 72 2.45 -16.69 13.26
N SER A 73 3.28 -16.49 12.24
CA SER A 73 4.17 -17.48 11.63
C SER A 73 5.63 -17.05 11.80
N SER A 74 6.58 -17.87 11.33
CA SER A 74 7.99 -17.48 11.22
C SER A 74 8.26 -16.46 10.09
N SER A 75 7.26 -16.13 9.27
CA SER A 75 7.39 -15.17 8.16
C SER A 75 7.33 -13.73 8.64
N TRP A 76 8.31 -12.92 8.19
CA TRP A 76 8.33 -11.47 8.35
C TRP A 76 7.42 -10.73 7.36
N TYR A 77 6.87 -11.42 6.36
CA TYR A 77 6.17 -10.81 5.24
C TYR A 77 4.68 -11.12 5.26
N ALA A 78 3.86 -10.09 5.01
CA ALA A 78 2.43 -10.20 4.76
C ALA A 78 2.16 -10.00 3.26
N PRO A 79 1.75 -11.04 2.51
CA PRO A 79 1.55 -10.92 1.06
C PRO A 79 0.34 -10.03 0.76
N VAL A 80 0.51 -9.13 -0.20
CA VAL A 80 -0.57 -8.27 -0.74
C VAL A 80 -0.68 -8.51 -2.24
N ALA A 81 -1.90 -8.77 -2.72
CA ALA A 81 -2.14 -8.92 -4.15
C ALA A 81 -1.99 -7.57 -4.85
N LEU A 82 -1.01 -7.49 -5.76
CA LEU A 82 -0.81 -6.31 -6.59
C LEU A 82 -1.65 -6.41 -7.86
N MET A 83 -2.21 -5.29 -8.29
CA MET A 83 -2.91 -5.16 -9.57
C MET A 83 -2.22 -4.06 -10.38
N ASP A 84 -1.57 -4.44 -11.48
CA ASP A 84 -1.02 -3.46 -12.41
C ASP A 84 -2.13 -2.89 -13.30
N ARG A 85 -2.04 -1.60 -13.60
CA ARG A 85 -2.98 -0.90 -14.49
C ARG A 85 -2.17 -0.10 -15.49
N THR A 86 -1.97 -0.68 -16.67
CA THR A 86 -1.47 0.05 -17.82
C THR A 86 -2.63 0.85 -18.41
N PRO A 87 -2.50 2.18 -18.57
CA PRO A 87 -3.45 2.96 -19.35
C PRO A 87 -3.47 2.38 -20.77
N LEU A 88 -4.60 1.81 -21.17
CA LEU A 88 -4.76 1.39 -22.55
C LEU A 88 -4.87 2.67 -23.39
N LYS A 89 -4.15 2.72 -24.52
CA LYS A 89 -4.41 3.71 -25.57
C LYS A 89 -5.75 3.36 -26.21
N GLN A 90 -6.84 3.74 -25.57
CA GLN A 90 -8.20 3.54 -26.07
C GLN A 90 -8.81 4.90 -26.35
N SER A 91 -9.33 5.06 -27.56
CA SER A 91 -10.26 6.13 -27.86
C SER A 91 -11.63 5.73 -27.31
N PHE A 92 -12.22 6.61 -26.51
CA PHE A 92 -13.60 6.48 -26.09
C PHE A 92 -14.43 7.44 -26.93
N THR A 93 -15.47 6.91 -27.58
CA THR A 93 -16.47 7.74 -28.25
C THR A 93 -17.77 7.59 -27.50
N PHE A 94 -18.26 8.68 -26.94
CA PHE A 94 -19.58 8.73 -26.33
C PHE A 94 -20.53 9.34 -27.35
N VAL A 95 -21.61 8.62 -27.67
CA VAL A 95 -22.68 9.11 -28.55
C VAL A 95 -23.95 9.20 -27.73
N MET A 96 -24.52 10.38 -27.66
CA MET A 96 -25.83 10.62 -27.07
C MET A 96 -26.85 10.76 -28.20
N MET A 97 -28.04 10.20 -27.99
CA MET A 97 -29.20 10.48 -28.83
C MET A 97 -30.01 11.59 -28.18
N ASP A 98 -30.13 12.74 -28.86
CA ASP A 98 -30.88 13.91 -28.41
C ASP A 98 -31.94 14.24 -29.49
N GLU A 99 -33.22 14.07 -29.15
CA GLU A 99 -34.36 14.25 -30.08
C GLU A 99 -34.19 13.51 -31.43
N GLY A 100 -33.58 12.31 -31.40
CA GLY A 100 -33.33 11.51 -32.61
C GLY A 100 -32.10 11.95 -33.42
N ARG A 101 -31.33 12.93 -32.96
CA ARG A 101 -30.03 13.32 -33.53
C ARG A 101 -28.90 12.72 -32.71
N GLU A 102 -27.91 12.15 -33.39
CA GLU A 102 -26.66 11.72 -32.78
C GLU A 102 -25.80 12.94 -32.42
N LYS A 103 -25.39 13.02 -31.16
CA LYS A 103 -24.43 14.00 -30.65
C LYS A 103 -23.23 13.27 -30.06
N THR A 104 -22.08 13.43 -30.70
CA THR A 104 -20.81 12.91 -30.16
C THR A 104 -20.32 13.81 -29.04
N ILE A 105 -20.09 13.23 -27.87
CA ILE A 105 -19.45 13.91 -26.73
C ILE A 105 -17.94 13.69 -26.89
N ARG A 106 -17.20 14.80 -27.00
CA ARG A 106 -15.74 14.80 -27.05
C ARG A 106 -15.18 14.75 -25.63
N ILE A 107 -14.13 13.97 -25.46
CA ILE A 107 -13.35 13.90 -24.23
C ILE A 107 -12.01 14.54 -24.56
N ASP A 108 -11.71 15.64 -23.89
CA ASP A 108 -10.45 16.37 -24.09
C ASP A 108 -9.31 15.69 -23.33
N ASP A 109 -8.06 16.02 -23.68
CA ASP A 109 -6.87 15.36 -23.13
C ASP A 109 -6.66 15.60 -21.62
N ASP A 110 -7.32 16.60 -21.05
CA ASP A 110 -7.31 16.92 -19.61
C ASP A 110 -8.41 16.18 -18.83
N GLN A 111 -9.29 15.44 -19.50
CA GLN A 111 -10.36 14.66 -18.89
C GLN A 111 -9.95 13.20 -18.68
N ILE A 112 -10.29 12.65 -17.51
CA ILE A 112 -9.90 11.29 -17.12
C ILE A 112 -11.12 10.37 -17.18
N ILE A 113 -10.99 9.27 -17.92
CA ILE A 113 -11.96 8.17 -17.91
C ILE A 113 -11.45 7.06 -17.00
N LEU A 114 -12.20 6.79 -15.93
CA LEU A 114 -11.91 5.69 -15.03
C LEU A 114 -12.69 4.45 -15.45
N ARG A 115 -11.99 3.31 -15.53
CA ARG A 115 -12.59 2.00 -15.79
C ARG A 115 -12.54 1.14 -14.53
N GLY A 116 -13.60 0.36 -14.31
CA GLY A 116 -13.64 -0.71 -13.31
C GLY A 116 -12.63 -1.83 -13.59
N SER A 117 -12.40 -2.70 -12.60
CA SER A 117 -11.41 -3.80 -12.65
C SER A 117 -11.81 -4.99 -13.53
N GLN A 118 -13.02 -5.01 -14.09
CA GLN A 118 -13.54 -6.16 -14.83
C GLN A 118 -13.12 -6.11 -16.32
N PRO A 119 -12.68 -7.25 -16.90
CA PRO A 119 -12.49 -7.36 -18.35
C PRO A 119 -13.80 -7.03 -19.06
N LEU A 120 -13.76 -6.12 -20.04
CA LEU A 120 -14.95 -5.67 -20.75
C LEU A 120 -15.43 -6.82 -21.65
N THR A 121 -16.47 -7.52 -21.21
CA THR A 121 -17.38 -8.24 -22.10
C THR A 121 -18.52 -7.30 -22.39
N THR A 122 -18.94 -7.19 -23.66
CA THR A 122 -19.95 -6.24 -24.15
C THR A 122 -21.08 -5.99 -23.14
N LEU A 123 -21.21 -4.74 -22.69
CA LEU A 123 -22.25 -4.31 -21.78
C LEU A 123 -23.36 -3.64 -22.61
N SER A 124 -24.53 -4.27 -22.68
CA SER A 124 -25.70 -3.75 -23.39
C SER A 124 -26.79 -3.35 -22.41
N SER A 125 -27.47 -2.24 -22.66
CA SER A 125 -28.63 -1.78 -21.89
C SER A 125 -28.38 -1.63 -20.38
N ALA A 126 -27.16 -1.24 -19.99
CA ALA A 126 -26.85 -0.99 -18.58
C ALA A 126 -27.44 0.35 -18.12
N PRO A 127 -27.97 0.42 -16.87
CA PRO A 127 -28.37 1.67 -16.27
C PRO A 127 -27.19 2.63 -16.16
N VAL A 128 -27.39 3.88 -16.58
CA VAL A 128 -26.41 4.97 -16.44
C VAL A 128 -26.90 5.92 -15.36
N ILE A 129 -26.03 6.25 -14.42
CA ILE A 129 -26.27 7.27 -13.40
C ILE A 129 -25.29 8.43 -13.59
N PHE A 130 -25.80 9.65 -13.51
CA PHE A 130 -24.96 10.84 -13.39
C PHE A 130 -24.81 11.17 -11.90
N ALA A 131 -23.57 11.24 -11.42
CA ALA A 131 -23.25 11.63 -10.05
C ALA A 131 -22.31 12.84 -10.09
N GLY A 132 -22.86 14.03 -9.85
CA GLY A 132 -22.10 15.27 -9.87
C GLY A 132 -23.00 16.50 -9.85
N TYR A 133 -22.38 17.67 -9.89
CA TYR A 133 -23.07 18.94 -10.10
C TYR A 133 -23.07 19.22 -11.60
N GLY A 134 -24.21 19.11 -12.25
CA GLY A 134 -24.36 19.63 -13.61
C GLY A 134 -24.20 21.14 -13.54
N ASN A 135 -23.24 21.71 -14.26
CA ASN A 135 -23.10 23.16 -14.32
C ASN A 135 -24.38 23.73 -14.96
N GLN A 136 -25.21 24.41 -14.17
CA GLN A 136 -26.31 25.21 -14.70
C GLN A 136 -25.73 26.53 -15.23
N SER A 137 -24.93 26.47 -16.30
CA SER A 137 -24.76 27.66 -17.13
C SER A 137 -25.89 27.65 -18.14
N ALA A 138 -26.94 28.40 -17.82
CA ALA A 138 -27.97 28.75 -18.78
C ALA A 138 -27.33 29.39 -20.02
N GLU A 139 -27.93 29.10 -21.16
CA GLU A 139 -27.65 29.68 -22.46
C GLU A 139 -27.45 31.21 -22.39
N GLU A 140 -26.41 31.69 -23.09
CA GLU A 140 -26.41 33.00 -23.76
C GLU A 140 -26.06 32.77 -25.23
#